data_AF-A0A1I3GY62-F1
#
_entry.id   AF-A0A1I3GY62-F1
#
_cell.length_a   1.000
_cell.length_b   1.000
_cell.length_c   1.000
_cell.angle_alpha   90.00
_cell.angle_beta   90.00
_cell.angle_gamma   90.00
#
_symmetry.space_group_name_H-M   'P 1'
#
loop_
_entity.id
_entity.type
_entity.pdbx_description
1 polymer ?
#
loop_
_entity_poly.entity_id
_entity_poly.type
_entity_poly.pdbx_seq_one_letter_code
_entity_poly.pdbx_strand_id
1 'polypeptide(L)'
;MTSCQARRTSGIARKTLCLLSLFSLLPNLIHADESNAGTNGVAVANLVDAQQVQSALTAQWAGYQSEIVSAEIEYTSLHFQIKSQIFTPEQFQAALAKIDFLRTDDADRALLARQLMQTFCPERLEAKESVSSEGVKSQAVAATSPLSPQRRKLLLQGRERRCTTPQMEHVLTEDLHLLAAPSNSDVKAFRRGNCPYWFEGLEWFRTVPHEVLFKSCQLNRVAATQAALPHSSGDLWRLDYVEKPETHGSRVFLDVGDGLPRRWELVSPQSGNMVRLELYHDYVTFPGNVLCPTVRVEADFKQNKATSVQLTVIEQAKFNQPLSADAFRLTAAKGWGWFDWQEPDHHSGVWPQAVADVAAFFRNRTRSVALTQEASTGSSPVRSWRSLLLLLNGGVLVVVGIVLWRRSP
;
A
#
# COMPACT_ATOMS: atom_id res chain seq x y z
N MET A 1 -57.38 17.00 -31.70
CA MET A 1 -58.53 16.11 -31.47
C MET A 1 -58.09 15.10 -30.42
N THR A 2 -58.56 15.08 -29.16
CA THR A 2 -59.92 14.76 -28.65
C THR A 2 -60.31 13.31 -28.98
N SER A 3 -60.72 12.42 -28.06
CA SER A 3 -61.11 12.50 -26.62
C SER A 3 -60.42 11.38 -25.78
N CYS A 4 -60.22 11.44 -24.46
CA CYS A 4 -61.19 11.30 -23.34
C CYS A 4 -62.13 10.06 -23.48
N GLN A 5 -62.43 9.26 -22.43
CA GLN A 5 -62.26 9.46 -20.97
C GLN A 5 -62.47 8.17 -20.12
N ALA A 6 -61.82 8.06 -18.93
CA ALA A 6 -62.34 7.58 -17.60
C ALA A 6 -63.08 6.20 -17.44
N ARG A 7 -63.27 5.58 -16.24
CA ARG A 7 -62.67 5.61 -14.87
C ARG A 7 -63.22 4.42 -14.02
N ARG A 8 -62.58 4.14 -12.87
CA ARG A 8 -62.97 3.37 -11.63
C ARG A 8 -62.02 2.17 -11.38
N THR A 9 -61.20 2.11 -10.30
CA THR A 9 -61.45 2.01 -8.83
C THR A 9 -62.18 0.72 -8.45
N SER A 10 -61.76 -0.12 -7.50
CA SER A 10 -60.81 -0.02 -6.34
C SER A 10 -60.15 -1.40 -6.07
N GLY A 11 -59.26 -1.69 -5.09
CA GLY A 11 -58.60 -0.97 -3.99
C GLY A 11 -58.22 -1.96 -2.85
N ILE A 12 -57.50 -1.50 -1.78
CA ILE A 12 -57.08 -2.27 -0.57
C ILE A 12 -55.95 -3.30 -0.83
N ALA A 13 -54.87 -3.51 -0.05
CA ALA A 13 -54.06 -2.78 0.98
C ALA A 13 -52.79 -3.68 1.22
N ARG A 14 -51.86 -3.65 2.22
CA ARG A 14 -51.37 -2.84 3.38
C ARG A 14 -50.03 -3.56 3.77
N LYS A 15 -48.91 -3.03 4.28
CA LYS A 15 -48.40 -1.73 4.80
C LYS A 15 -47.01 -1.49 4.14
N THR A 16 -46.32 -0.34 4.08
CA THR A 16 -46.48 1.03 4.64
C THR A 16 -45.89 1.28 6.05
N LEU A 17 -44.57 1.57 6.15
CA LEU A 17 -43.90 2.64 6.96
C LEU A 17 -42.41 2.65 6.52
N CYS A 18 -41.67 3.73 6.20
CA CYS A 18 -41.69 5.17 6.51
C CYS A 18 -41.30 5.56 7.94
N LEU A 19 -40.11 6.14 8.13
CA LEU A 19 -39.96 7.59 8.33
C LEU A 19 -38.49 8.05 8.27
N LEU A 20 -38.30 9.32 7.90
CA LEU A 20 -37.07 10.10 8.07
C LEU A 20 -37.36 11.23 9.07
N SER A 21 -36.29 11.85 9.59
CA SER A 21 -36.26 13.06 10.43
C SER A 21 -36.91 12.99 11.82
N LEU A 22 -36.08 13.23 12.85
CA LEU A 22 -36.38 14.17 13.92
C LEU A 22 -35.05 14.64 14.55
N PHE A 23 -34.94 15.93 14.85
CA PHE A 23 -33.79 16.55 15.50
C PHE A 23 -33.92 16.46 17.03
N SER A 24 -32.78 16.51 17.73
CA SER A 24 -32.57 17.01 19.09
C SER A 24 -33.57 16.67 20.21
N LEU A 25 -33.09 16.01 21.27
CA LEU A 25 -33.10 16.58 22.63
C LEU A 25 -32.15 15.80 23.58
N LEU A 26 -31.58 16.53 24.54
CA LEU A 26 -30.65 16.10 25.60
C LEU A 26 -31.43 15.86 26.93
N PRO A 27 -30.83 15.59 28.12
CA PRO A 27 -29.42 15.33 28.49
C PRO A 27 -29.25 14.08 29.42
N ASN A 28 -28.06 13.96 30.04
CA ASN A 28 -27.79 13.36 31.36
C ASN A 28 -28.08 11.87 31.63
N LEU A 29 -27.02 11.14 31.97
CA LEU A 29 -26.93 10.59 33.34
C LEU A 29 -25.46 10.46 33.78
N ILE A 30 -24.97 11.50 34.47
CA ILE A 30 -23.78 11.39 35.32
C ILE A 30 -24.26 10.77 36.64
N HIS A 31 -23.59 9.70 37.08
CA HIS A 31 -23.51 9.37 38.49
C HIS A 31 -22.04 9.39 38.89
N ALA A 32 -21.66 10.45 39.61
CA ALA A 32 -20.44 10.46 40.38
C ALA A 32 -20.70 9.72 41.70
N ASP A 33 -19.77 8.86 42.09
CA ASP A 33 -19.68 8.35 43.45
C ASP A 33 -18.47 9.03 44.12
N GLU A 34 -18.73 10.20 44.72
CA GLU A 34 -17.70 11.01 45.38
C GLU A 34 -17.40 10.47 46.77
N SER A 35 -16.49 9.50 46.87
CA SER A 35 -16.02 9.01 48.17
C SER A 35 -14.54 8.62 48.21
N ASN A 36 -13.64 9.55 47.85
CA ASN A 36 -12.52 9.98 48.73
C ASN A 36 -11.71 11.14 48.15
N ALA A 37 -11.30 12.08 49.00
CA ALA A 37 -10.44 13.20 48.62
C ALA A 37 -8.94 12.81 48.62
N GLY A 38 -8.19 13.18 47.57
CA GLY A 38 -6.76 12.84 47.51
C GLY A 38 -5.99 13.38 46.31
N THR A 39 -5.39 14.57 46.48
CA THR A 39 -4.20 15.09 45.76
C THR A 39 -4.23 15.38 44.24
N ASN A 40 -3.62 16.53 43.91
CA ASN A 40 -2.93 16.86 42.65
C ASN A 40 -3.76 17.00 41.36
N GLY A 41 -4.18 18.24 41.05
CA GLY A 41 -4.77 18.59 39.75
C GLY A 41 -3.73 18.73 38.64
N VAL A 42 -3.87 17.92 37.58
CA VAL A 42 -3.16 18.05 36.29
C VAL A 42 -4.17 17.84 35.16
N ALA A 43 -5.15 18.75 35.03
CA ALA A 43 -6.38 18.47 34.27
C ALA A 43 -7.00 19.68 33.50
N VAL A 44 -6.26 20.75 33.21
CA VAL A 44 -6.75 21.85 32.32
C VAL A 44 -5.65 22.35 31.37
N ALA A 45 -5.39 21.63 30.29
CA ALA A 45 -4.66 22.12 29.11
C ALA A 45 -4.95 21.29 27.86
N ASN A 46 -4.88 21.90 26.68
CA ASN A 46 -4.82 21.24 25.37
C ASN A 46 -6.04 20.42 24.87
N LEU A 47 -7.28 20.84 25.20
CA LEU A 47 -8.40 20.64 24.26
C LEU A 47 -8.36 21.72 23.17
N VAL A 48 -7.47 21.55 22.20
CA VAL A 48 -7.58 22.25 20.91
C VAL A 48 -8.67 21.53 20.13
N ASP A 49 -9.65 22.27 19.61
CA ASP A 49 -10.76 21.71 18.84
C ASP A 49 -10.22 20.94 17.61
N ALA A 50 -10.52 19.64 17.55
CA ALA A 50 -10.06 18.76 16.47
C ALA A 50 -10.51 19.26 15.08
N GLN A 51 -11.67 19.94 15.00
CA GLN A 51 -12.16 20.54 13.76
C GLN A 51 -11.32 21.75 13.34
N GLN A 52 -10.80 22.54 14.29
CA GLN A 52 -9.85 23.63 14.01
C GLN A 52 -8.50 23.09 13.55
N VAL A 53 -7.98 22.04 14.20
CA VAL A 53 -6.70 21.41 13.81
C VAL A 53 -6.82 20.78 12.42
N GLN A 54 -7.90 20.04 12.14
CA GLN A 54 -8.17 19.47 10.82
C GLN A 54 -8.27 20.58 9.76
N SER A 55 -8.93 21.71 10.07
CA SER A 55 -9.04 22.85 9.14
C SER A 55 -7.68 23.51 8.88
N ALA A 56 -6.86 23.70 9.93
CA ALA A 56 -5.52 24.27 9.82
C ALA A 56 -4.58 23.37 8.99
N LEU A 57 -4.53 22.07 9.30
CA LEU A 57 -3.77 21.08 8.52
C LEU A 57 -4.26 21.04 7.07
N THR A 58 -5.58 21.02 6.82
CA THR A 58 -6.13 21.02 5.46
C THR A 58 -5.73 22.28 4.68
N ALA A 59 -5.74 23.46 5.31
CA ALA A 59 -5.30 24.71 4.67
C ALA A 59 -3.79 24.74 4.39
N GLN A 60 -2.97 24.27 5.34
CA GLN A 60 -1.52 24.14 5.18
C GLN A 60 -1.17 23.16 4.05
N TRP A 61 -1.88 22.02 4.01
CA TRP A 61 -1.74 20.98 2.98
C TRP A 61 -2.26 21.39 1.61
N ALA A 62 -3.27 22.27 1.54
CA ALA A 62 -3.67 22.93 0.30
C ALA A 62 -2.52 23.78 -0.28
N GLY A 63 -1.72 24.42 0.58
CA GLY A 63 -0.48 25.11 0.21
C GLY A 63 0.64 24.18 -0.29
N TYR A 64 0.59 22.89 0.05
CA TYR A 64 1.51 21.85 -0.45
C TYR A 64 0.92 21.04 -1.61
N GLN A 65 -0.10 21.52 -2.33
CA GLN A 65 -0.86 20.72 -3.29
C GLN A 65 0.03 20.03 -4.34
N SER A 66 0.22 18.73 -4.13
CA SER A 66 1.14 17.84 -4.83
C SER A 66 0.37 16.69 -5.48
N GLU A 67 -0.65 16.99 -6.30
CA GLU A 67 -1.36 15.93 -7.03
C GLU A 67 -0.38 15.26 -8.01
N ILE A 68 -0.02 14.01 -7.76
CA ILE A 68 0.88 13.25 -8.62
C ILE A 68 0.07 12.65 -9.79
N VAL A 69 -0.07 13.45 -10.85
CA VAL A 69 -0.63 13.01 -12.14
C VAL A 69 0.40 12.15 -12.89
N SER A 70 1.69 12.46 -12.75
CA SER A 70 2.78 11.62 -13.23
C SER A 70 4.00 11.69 -12.30
N ALA A 71 4.82 10.63 -12.31
CA ALA A 71 6.12 10.64 -11.65
C ALA A 71 7.14 9.81 -12.43
N GLU A 72 8.36 10.32 -12.50
CA GLU A 72 9.59 9.58 -12.75
C GLU A 72 10.46 9.68 -11.50
N ILE A 73 10.82 8.54 -10.89
CA ILE A 73 11.68 8.49 -9.70
C ILE A 73 12.82 7.50 -9.92
N GLU A 74 14.04 7.97 -9.68
CA GLU A 74 15.25 7.18 -9.56
C GLU A 74 15.65 7.10 -8.09
N TYR A 75 15.91 5.89 -7.61
CA TYR A 75 16.11 5.63 -6.18
C TYR A 75 17.01 4.41 -5.96
N THR A 76 17.75 4.44 -4.86
CA THR A 76 18.35 3.23 -4.29
C THR A 76 17.48 2.71 -3.15
N SER A 77 17.43 1.39 -2.99
CA SER A 77 16.94 0.77 -1.75
C SER A 77 17.81 -0.38 -1.28
N LEU A 78 18.05 -0.42 0.03
CA LEU A 78 18.87 -1.41 0.73
C LEU A 78 18.04 -2.14 1.77
N HIS A 79 18.01 -3.47 1.71
CA HIS A 79 17.23 -4.31 2.60
C HIS A 79 18.12 -5.27 3.39
N PHE A 80 17.93 -5.27 4.71
CA PHE A 80 18.63 -6.07 5.68
C PHE A 80 17.64 -6.93 6.47
N GLN A 81 18.03 -8.16 6.76
CA GLN A 81 17.27 -9.09 7.60
C GLN A 81 17.97 -9.18 8.95
N ILE A 82 17.28 -8.78 10.02
CA ILE A 82 17.80 -8.71 11.37
C ILE A 82 17.77 -10.14 11.94
N LYS A 83 18.94 -10.72 12.22
CA LYS A 83 19.08 -12.13 12.64
C LYS A 83 19.67 -12.31 14.04
N SER A 84 20.67 -11.49 14.36
CA SER A 84 21.52 -11.60 15.56
C SER A 84 20.90 -10.92 16.78
N GLN A 85 20.20 -9.82 16.57
CA GLN A 85 19.68 -8.94 17.62
C GLN A 85 18.15 -8.94 17.66
N ILE A 86 17.59 -8.64 18.83
CA ILE A 86 16.15 -8.49 19.03
C ILE A 86 15.87 -7.04 19.43
N PHE A 87 15.17 -6.31 18.56
CA PHE A 87 14.66 -4.97 18.85
C PHE A 87 13.13 -5.03 18.97
N THR A 88 12.57 -4.51 20.06
CA THR A 88 11.17 -4.06 20.08
C THR A 88 10.99 -2.78 19.24
N PRO A 89 9.77 -2.35 18.88
CA PRO A 89 9.56 -1.12 18.13
C PRO A 89 10.17 0.12 18.80
N GLU A 90 10.13 0.20 20.13
CA GLU A 90 10.64 1.31 20.94
C GLU A 90 12.18 1.31 20.92
N GLN A 91 12.80 0.14 21.08
CA GLN A 91 14.25 -0.03 20.99
C GLN A 91 14.77 0.27 19.57
N PHE A 92 14.03 -0.14 18.55
CA PHE A 92 14.36 0.10 17.14
C PHE A 92 14.33 1.60 16.82
N GLN A 93 13.29 2.32 17.28
CA GLN A 93 13.19 3.78 17.15
C GLN A 93 14.30 4.51 17.93
N ALA A 94 14.56 4.10 19.18
CA ALA A 94 15.64 4.68 20.00
C ALA A 94 17.05 4.36 19.47
N ALA A 95 17.19 3.39 18.57
CA ALA A 95 18.40 3.12 17.82
C ALA A 95 18.48 3.98 16.54
N LEU A 96 17.39 4.09 15.76
CA LEU A 96 17.32 4.97 14.59
C LEU A 96 17.53 6.44 14.96
N ALA A 97 17.05 6.92 16.11
CA ALA A 97 17.25 8.29 16.57
C ALA A 97 18.70 8.65 16.97
N LYS A 98 19.65 7.72 16.80
CA LYS A 98 21.10 7.94 16.96
C LYS A 98 21.86 7.94 15.63
N ILE A 99 21.16 7.65 14.53
CA ILE A 99 21.69 7.69 13.17
C ILE A 99 21.48 9.11 12.65
N ASP A 100 22.51 9.67 12.03
CA ASP A 100 22.42 11.00 11.45
C ASP A 100 21.92 10.90 10.02
N PHE A 101 20.79 11.56 9.74
CA PHE A 101 20.19 11.61 8.41
C PHE A 101 20.53 12.91 7.67
N LEU A 102 21.27 13.83 8.30
CA LEU A 102 21.61 15.12 7.73
C LEU A 102 22.62 14.95 6.57
N ARG A 103 22.07 14.89 5.34
CA ARG A 103 22.70 14.99 3.99
C ARG A 103 22.58 13.72 3.13
N THR A 104 22.54 13.95 1.83
CA THR A 104 22.12 12.97 0.80
C THR A 104 23.06 12.91 -0.42
N ASP A 105 24.32 13.35 -0.29
CA ASP A 105 25.33 13.09 -1.33
C ASP A 105 25.71 11.59 -1.40
N ASP A 106 26.49 11.17 -2.40
CA ASP A 106 26.83 9.75 -2.60
C ASP A 106 27.70 9.16 -1.46
N ALA A 107 28.54 9.99 -0.81
CA ALA A 107 29.39 9.58 0.31
C ALA A 107 28.59 9.51 1.60
N ASP A 108 27.73 10.50 1.86
CA ASP A 108 26.81 10.52 3.01
C ASP A 108 25.77 9.40 2.91
N ARG A 109 25.25 9.09 1.71
CA ARG A 109 24.41 7.88 1.48
C ARG A 109 25.14 6.58 1.80
N ALA A 110 26.42 6.47 1.46
CA ALA A 110 27.23 5.29 1.79
C ALA A 110 27.52 5.20 3.31
N LEU A 111 27.70 6.34 3.98
CA LEU A 111 27.86 6.44 5.43
C LEU A 111 26.56 6.05 6.16
N LEU A 112 25.41 6.57 5.76
CA LEU A 112 24.08 6.22 6.32
C LEU A 112 23.79 4.72 6.18
N ALA A 113 24.09 4.14 5.01
CA ALA A 113 23.99 2.70 4.79
C ALA A 113 24.93 1.90 5.74
N ARG A 114 26.14 2.41 6.00
CA ARG A 114 27.08 1.79 6.96
C ARG A 114 26.58 1.90 8.40
N GLN A 115 26.07 3.06 8.82
CA GLN A 115 25.52 3.26 10.17
C GLN A 115 24.35 2.30 10.43
N LEU A 116 23.39 2.18 9.49
CA LEU A 116 22.29 1.21 9.59
C LEU A 116 22.77 -0.23 9.70
N MET A 117 23.79 -0.63 8.91
CA MET A 117 24.39 -1.96 9.03
C MET A 117 25.07 -2.17 10.39
N GLN A 118 25.82 -1.19 10.90
CA GLN A 118 26.47 -1.25 12.21
C GLN A 118 25.45 -1.36 13.35
N THR A 119 24.32 -0.66 13.26
CA THR A 119 23.29 -0.66 14.30
C THR A 119 22.45 -1.95 14.30
N PHE A 120 22.02 -2.46 13.14
CA PHE A 120 20.99 -3.51 13.06
C PHE A 120 21.48 -4.88 12.56
N CYS A 121 22.62 -4.96 11.87
CA CYS A 121 23.18 -6.21 11.33
C CYS A 121 24.73 -6.20 11.33
N PRO A 122 25.42 -5.93 12.47
CA PRO A 122 26.87 -5.80 12.50
C PRO A 122 27.61 -7.05 12.02
N GLU A 123 27.01 -8.24 12.14
CA GLU A 123 27.58 -9.49 11.63
C GLU A 123 27.82 -9.49 10.12
N ARG A 124 27.12 -8.63 9.35
CA ARG A 124 27.34 -8.43 7.90
C ARG A 124 28.58 -7.60 7.57
N LEU A 125 29.17 -6.92 8.56
CA LEU A 125 30.40 -6.14 8.43
C LEU A 125 31.60 -6.98 8.88
N GLU A 126 31.48 -7.62 10.04
CA GLU A 126 32.47 -8.57 10.57
C GLU A 126 32.78 -9.68 9.53
N ALA A 127 31.75 -10.25 8.90
CA ALA A 127 31.88 -11.26 7.85
C ALA A 127 32.45 -10.76 6.51
N LYS A 128 32.67 -9.45 6.35
CA LYS A 128 33.44 -8.87 5.23
C LYS A 128 34.88 -8.57 5.62
N GLU A 129 35.11 -8.11 6.84
CA GLU A 129 36.45 -7.77 7.32
C GLU A 129 37.29 -9.06 7.52
N SER A 130 36.69 -10.15 8.00
CA SER A 130 37.39 -11.45 8.15
C SER A 130 37.85 -12.08 6.82
N VAL A 131 37.10 -11.86 5.74
CA VAL A 131 37.48 -12.30 4.38
C VAL A 131 38.66 -11.48 3.84
N SER A 132 38.90 -10.26 4.34
CA SER A 132 40.03 -9.42 3.91
C SER A 132 41.37 -9.76 4.57
N SER A 133 41.38 -10.54 5.66
CA SER A 133 42.60 -10.93 6.38
C SER A 133 43.37 -12.11 5.77
N GLU A 134 42.73 -13.00 5.01
CA GLU A 134 43.37 -14.21 4.45
C GLU A 134 43.76 -14.07 2.97
N GLY A 135 44.68 -13.14 2.71
CA GLY A 135 45.48 -13.12 1.48
C GLY A 135 45.09 -12.09 0.41
N VAL A 136 46.10 -11.70 -0.38
CA VAL A 136 46.04 -10.76 -1.51
C VAL A 136 45.58 -9.32 -1.16
N LYS A 137 46.56 -8.42 -0.98
CA LYS A 137 46.36 -6.97 -0.95
C LYS A 137 45.94 -6.42 -2.33
N SER A 138 44.69 -6.64 -2.76
CA SER A 138 44.15 -6.06 -4.01
C SER A 138 42.62 -5.91 -4.07
N GLN A 139 41.96 -5.54 -2.95
CA GLN A 139 40.55 -5.12 -3.02
C GLN A 139 40.11 -4.06 -2.00
N ALA A 140 41.04 -3.17 -1.62
CA ALA A 140 40.62 -1.81 -1.25
C ALA A 140 39.91 -1.17 -2.46
N VAL A 141 38.93 -0.29 -2.20
CA VAL A 141 38.00 0.27 -3.23
C VAL A 141 36.99 -0.75 -3.81
N ALA A 142 36.52 -1.68 -2.97
CA ALA A 142 35.16 -2.25 -3.09
C ALA A 142 34.17 -1.63 -2.07
N ALA A 143 34.57 -0.55 -1.39
CA ALA A 143 33.80 0.13 -0.34
C ALA A 143 32.81 1.19 -0.88
N THR A 144 32.77 1.41 -2.19
CA THR A 144 32.17 2.59 -2.85
C THR A 144 30.94 2.29 -3.70
N SER A 145 30.26 1.17 -3.45
CA SER A 145 28.80 1.13 -3.65
C SER A 145 28.16 0.11 -2.70
N PRO A 146 27.79 0.52 -1.47
CA PRO A 146 26.80 -0.22 -0.69
C PRO A 146 25.39 -0.08 -1.31
N LEU A 147 25.20 0.89 -2.22
CA LEU A 147 23.96 1.20 -2.92
C LEU A 147 23.61 0.09 -3.93
N SER A 148 22.38 -0.43 -3.85
CA SER A 148 21.82 -1.38 -4.82
C SER A 148 21.73 -0.69 -6.19
N PRO A 149 22.02 -1.35 -7.33
CA PRO A 149 22.07 -0.67 -8.61
C PRO A 149 20.75 0.03 -8.92
N GLN A 150 20.86 1.26 -9.43
CA GLN A 150 19.80 2.26 -9.48
C GLN A 150 18.47 1.69 -9.99
N ARG A 151 17.40 1.91 -9.21
CA ARG A 151 16.05 1.50 -9.56
C ARG A 151 15.30 2.69 -10.14
N ARG A 152 14.53 2.47 -11.21
CA ARG A 152 13.74 3.52 -11.86
C ARG A 152 12.26 3.16 -11.87
N LYS A 153 11.42 4.17 -11.64
CA LYS A 153 10.00 4.00 -11.34
C LYS A 153 9.19 5.06 -12.07
N LEU A 154 8.15 4.63 -12.77
CA LEU A 154 7.26 5.51 -13.51
C LEU A 154 5.82 5.32 -13.03
N LEU A 155 5.07 6.40 -12.98
CA LEU A 155 3.63 6.43 -12.68
C LEU A 155 2.92 7.38 -13.66
N LEU A 156 1.77 6.97 -14.16
CA LEU A 156 0.86 7.82 -14.92
C LEU A 156 -0.59 7.63 -14.45
N GLN A 157 -1.20 8.73 -14.02
CA GLN A 157 -2.60 8.87 -13.60
C GLN A 157 -3.07 7.86 -12.54
N GLY A 158 -2.18 7.38 -11.66
CA GLY A 158 -2.47 6.29 -10.72
C GLY A 158 -2.59 4.90 -11.36
N ARG A 159 -2.96 4.84 -12.65
CA ARG A 159 -3.31 3.66 -13.43
C ARG A 159 -2.09 2.89 -13.89
N GLU A 160 -1.22 3.49 -14.69
CA GLU A 160 -0.06 2.82 -15.28
C GLU A 160 1.17 3.00 -14.40
N ARG A 161 1.93 1.92 -14.18
CA ARG A 161 3.09 1.90 -13.29
C ARG A 161 4.21 1.05 -13.90
N ARG A 162 5.45 1.53 -13.92
CA ARG A 162 6.64 0.73 -14.26
C ARG A 162 7.61 0.74 -13.09
N CYS A 163 8.20 -0.41 -12.77
CA CYS A 163 9.28 -0.52 -11.81
C CYS A 163 10.39 -1.39 -12.41
N THR A 164 11.51 -0.77 -12.75
CA THR A 164 12.70 -1.43 -13.29
C THR A 164 13.71 -1.61 -12.16
N THR A 165 14.07 -2.87 -11.89
CA THR A 165 15.11 -3.27 -10.94
C THR A 165 16.19 -4.07 -11.69
N PRO A 166 17.39 -4.30 -11.10
CA PRO A 166 18.47 -5.00 -11.80
C PRO A 166 18.18 -6.46 -12.16
N GLN A 167 17.22 -7.09 -11.48
CA GLN A 167 16.84 -8.50 -11.69
C GLN A 167 15.52 -8.66 -12.46
N MET A 168 14.59 -7.71 -12.29
CA MET A 168 13.22 -7.82 -12.78
C MET A 168 12.66 -6.46 -13.19
N GLU A 169 11.83 -6.44 -14.23
CA GLU A 169 11.00 -5.30 -14.59
C GLU A 169 9.52 -5.65 -14.46
N HIS A 170 8.77 -4.82 -13.75
CA HIS A 170 7.32 -4.90 -13.66
C HIS A 170 6.67 -3.75 -14.43
N VAL A 171 5.68 -4.07 -15.26
CA VAL A 171 4.78 -3.08 -15.90
C VAL A 171 3.35 -3.39 -15.53
N LEU A 172 2.67 -2.45 -14.90
CA LEU A 172 1.25 -2.48 -14.58
C LEU A 172 0.52 -1.56 -15.56
N THR A 173 -0.40 -2.11 -16.33
CA THR A 173 -1.32 -1.39 -17.23
C THR A 173 -2.74 -1.43 -16.64
N GLU A 174 -3.72 -0.82 -17.30
CA GLU A 174 -5.13 -0.82 -16.85
C GLU A 174 -5.68 -2.23 -16.54
N ASP A 175 -5.29 -3.24 -17.32
CA ASP A 175 -5.80 -4.61 -17.33
C ASP A 175 -4.76 -5.68 -16.94
N LEU A 176 -3.48 -5.48 -17.27
CA LEU A 176 -2.41 -6.46 -17.06
C LEU A 176 -1.37 -6.03 -16.01
N HIS A 177 -0.76 -7.02 -15.37
CA HIS A 177 0.54 -6.91 -14.72
C HIS A 177 1.53 -7.82 -15.45
N LEU A 178 2.50 -7.21 -16.14
CA LEU A 178 3.62 -7.89 -16.79
C LEU A 178 4.83 -7.91 -15.84
N LEU A 179 5.55 -9.03 -15.82
CA LEU A 179 6.81 -9.21 -15.12
C LEU A 179 7.83 -9.84 -16.08
N ALA A 180 8.90 -9.12 -16.41
CA ALA A 180 10.06 -9.63 -17.12
C ALA A 180 11.21 -9.91 -16.15
N ALA A 181 11.92 -11.03 -16.32
CA ALA A 181 13.21 -11.26 -15.67
C ALA A 181 14.29 -11.45 -16.75
N PRO A 182 15.03 -10.39 -17.14
CA PRO A 182 16.01 -10.46 -18.22
C PRO A 182 17.08 -11.55 -18.04
N SER A 183 17.44 -11.85 -16.79
CA SER A 183 18.36 -12.93 -16.40
C SER A 183 17.89 -14.33 -16.83
N ASN A 184 16.58 -14.57 -16.84
CA ASN A 184 15.96 -15.81 -17.31
C ASN A 184 15.50 -15.72 -18.77
N SER A 185 15.53 -14.52 -19.36
CA SER A 185 14.91 -14.22 -20.66
C SER A 185 13.43 -14.64 -20.73
N ASP A 186 12.67 -14.41 -19.64
CA ASP A 186 11.25 -14.72 -19.56
C ASP A 186 10.35 -13.50 -19.25
N VAL A 187 9.10 -13.57 -19.70
CA VAL A 187 8.02 -12.63 -19.32
C VAL A 187 6.76 -13.38 -18.91
N LYS A 188 6.13 -12.92 -17.83
CA LYS A 188 4.91 -13.46 -17.24
C LYS A 188 3.83 -12.39 -17.24
N ALA A 189 2.67 -12.68 -17.81
CA ALA A 189 1.50 -11.81 -17.75
C ALA A 189 0.48 -12.35 -16.75
N PHE A 190 -0.03 -11.47 -15.88
CA PHE A 190 -1.09 -11.74 -14.93
C PHE A 190 -2.23 -10.73 -15.18
N ARG A 191 -3.47 -11.05 -14.81
CA ARG A 191 -4.51 -10.02 -14.64
C ARG A 191 -4.05 -9.02 -13.56
N ARG A 192 -4.37 -7.73 -13.73
CA ARG A 192 -4.05 -6.68 -12.75
C ARG A 192 -4.53 -7.09 -11.35
N GLY A 193 -3.62 -7.06 -10.37
CA GLY A 193 -3.87 -7.46 -8.98
C GLY A 193 -3.62 -8.94 -8.65
N ASN A 194 -3.47 -9.83 -9.66
CA ASN A 194 -3.29 -11.27 -9.46
C ASN A 194 -1.82 -11.73 -9.51
N CYS A 195 -0.86 -10.82 -9.66
CA CYS A 195 0.56 -11.18 -9.66
C CYS A 195 1.02 -11.53 -8.23
N PRO A 196 1.65 -12.70 -8.00
CA PRO A 196 2.14 -13.10 -6.67
C PRO A 196 3.46 -12.40 -6.28
N TYR A 197 4.07 -11.65 -7.21
CA TYR A 197 5.30 -10.91 -6.97
C TYR A 197 4.98 -9.46 -6.56
N TRP A 198 5.64 -9.00 -5.50
CA TRP A 198 5.46 -7.64 -4.98
C TRP A 198 5.81 -6.58 -6.03
N PHE A 199 4.81 -5.75 -6.40
CA PHE A 199 5.09 -4.49 -7.09
C PHE A 199 5.52 -3.46 -6.06
N GLU A 200 6.75 -2.95 -6.19
CA GLU A 200 7.24 -1.85 -5.35
C GLU A 200 6.39 -0.60 -5.62
N GLY A 201 5.47 -0.23 -4.72
CA GLY A 201 4.52 0.89 -4.91
C GLY A 201 5.18 2.27 -4.74
N LEU A 202 4.67 3.31 -5.40
CA LEU A 202 5.08 4.70 -5.09
C LEU A 202 4.51 5.20 -3.76
N GLU A 203 3.47 4.53 -3.28
CA GLU A 203 2.78 4.74 -2.01
C GLU A 203 3.71 4.71 -0.77
N TRP A 204 4.95 4.24 -0.94
CA TRP A 204 6.04 4.31 0.04
C TRP A 204 6.50 5.74 0.36
N PHE A 205 6.57 6.61 -0.63
CA PHE A 205 6.84 8.03 -0.40
C PHE A 205 5.48 8.70 -0.16
N ARG A 206 4.94 8.51 1.05
CA ARG A 206 3.66 9.08 1.47
C ARG A 206 3.74 10.61 1.43
N THR A 207 3.34 11.19 0.31
CA THR A 207 3.03 12.62 0.21
C THR A 207 1.94 12.98 1.21
N VAL A 208 1.83 14.29 1.46
CA VAL A 208 0.73 14.95 2.17
C VAL A 208 -0.61 14.21 1.95
N PRO A 209 -1.18 13.59 2.99
CA PRO A 209 -2.39 12.77 2.85
C PRO A 209 -3.58 13.53 2.28
N HIS A 210 -4.31 12.92 1.34
CA HIS A 210 -5.47 13.58 0.71
C HIS A 210 -6.58 13.85 1.73
N GLU A 211 -7.31 14.96 1.58
CA GLU A 211 -8.44 15.41 2.41
C GLU A 211 -9.48 14.30 2.75
N VAL A 212 -9.61 13.30 1.87
CA VAL A 212 -10.49 12.14 2.05
C VAL A 212 -10.12 11.30 3.28
N LEU A 213 -8.84 11.19 3.63
CA LEU A 213 -8.39 10.39 4.78
C LEU A 213 -8.91 10.99 6.09
N PHE A 214 -8.76 12.30 6.31
CA PHE A 214 -9.26 12.98 7.52
C PHE A 214 -10.75 12.71 7.79
N LYS A 215 -11.58 12.57 6.75
CA LYS A 215 -13.02 12.28 6.88
C LYS A 215 -13.33 10.89 7.46
N SER A 216 -12.29 10.07 7.69
CA SER A 216 -12.34 8.74 8.31
C SER A 216 -11.37 8.55 9.49
N CYS A 217 -10.59 9.58 9.86
CA CYS A 217 -9.60 9.52 10.94
C CYS A 217 -10.20 9.92 12.30
N GLN A 218 -9.63 9.39 13.38
CA GLN A 218 -9.65 10.04 14.69
C GLN A 218 -8.32 10.79 14.89
N LEU A 219 -8.42 12.07 15.29
CA LEU A 219 -7.26 12.96 15.48
C LEU A 219 -6.97 13.12 16.97
N ASN A 220 -5.77 12.74 17.39
CA ASN A 220 -5.31 12.74 18.78
C ASN A 220 -3.98 13.52 18.89
N ARG A 221 -3.89 14.51 19.78
CA ARG A 221 -2.59 15.14 20.09
C ARG A 221 -1.77 14.17 20.95
N VAL A 222 -0.48 13.99 20.62
CA VAL A 222 0.43 13.15 21.40
C VAL A 222 1.69 13.95 21.70
N ALA A 223 2.06 14.01 22.98
CA ALA A 223 3.29 14.69 23.39
C ALA A 223 4.51 14.00 22.77
N ALA A 224 5.53 14.79 22.38
CA ALA A 224 6.75 14.27 21.74
C ALA A 224 7.52 13.22 22.57
N THR A 225 7.27 13.15 23.88
CA THR A 225 7.99 12.34 24.89
C THR A 225 7.94 10.82 24.73
N GLN A 226 7.26 10.28 23.71
CA GLN A 226 7.26 8.84 23.39
C GLN A 226 7.70 8.50 21.95
N ALA A 227 8.07 9.49 21.12
CA ALA A 227 8.48 9.27 19.74
C ALA A 227 9.94 9.74 19.52
N ALA A 228 10.88 8.79 19.54
CA ALA A 228 12.28 9.08 19.23
C ALA A 228 12.44 9.38 17.73
N LEU A 229 12.37 10.67 17.37
CA LEU A 229 12.63 11.21 16.04
C LEU A 229 13.72 12.30 16.19
N PRO A 230 14.89 12.16 15.53
CA PRO A 230 16.05 13.01 15.81
C PRO A 230 15.91 14.47 15.33
N HIS A 231 14.86 14.80 14.58
CA HIS A 231 14.71 16.11 13.91
C HIS A 231 13.32 16.78 14.09
N SER A 232 12.38 16.18 14.83
CA SER A 232 11.12 16.85 15.17
C SER A 232 11.31 17.77 16.37
N SER A 233 11.24 19.09 16.17
CA SER A 233 11.53 20.11 17.19
C SER A 233 10.38 20.40 18.17
N GLY A 234 9.33 19.56 18.18
CA GLY A 234 8.14 19.79 19.00
C GLY A 234 7.17 18.59 19.02
N ASP A 235 5.94 18.86 19.45
CA ASP A 235 4.83 17.89 19.54
C ASP A 235 4.47 17.26 18.18
N LEU A 236 3.69 16.17 18.23
CA LEU A 236 3.17 15.47 17.06
C LEU A 236 1.64 15.36 17.08
N TRP A 237 1.00 15.46 15.92
CA TRP A 237 -0.39 15.06 15.74
C TRP A 237 -0.45 13.59 15.32
N ARG A 238 -1.19 12.76 16.08
CA ARG A 238 -1.45 11.36 15.71
C ARG A 238 -2.82 11.25 15.03
N LEU A 239 -2.86 10.65 13.85
CA LEU A 239 -4.08 10.24 13.17
C LEU A 239 -4.21 8.73 13.22
N ASP A 240 -5.25 8.24 13.87
CA ASP A 240 -5.62 6.83 13.88
C ASP A 240 -6.70 6.59 12.83
N TYR A 241 -6.45 5.69 11.87
CA TYR A 241 -7.46 5.29 10.88
C TYR A 241 -7.42 3.79 10.59
N VAL A 242 -8.54 3.28 10.07
CA VAL A 242 -8.72 1.85 9.78
C VAL A 242 -8.76 1.67 8.28
N GLU A 243 -7.65 1.20 7.70
CA GLU A 243 -7.54 0.95 6.25
C GLU A 243 -8.42 -0.23 5.83
N LYS A 244 -8.47 -1.29 6.66
CA LYS A 244 -9.33 -2.46 6.49
C LYS A 244 -9.78 -2.98 7.87
N PRO A 245 -11.08 -2.94 8.22
CA PRO A 245 -11.59 -3.28 9.56
C PRO A 245 -11.12 -4.61 10.14
N GLU A 246 -10.94 -5.62 9.30
CA GLU A 246 -10.65 -6.99 9.73
C GLU A 246 -9.15 -7.32 9.77
N THR A 247 -8.29 -6.53 9.10
CA THR A 247 -6.86 -6.89 8.91
C THR A 247 -5.88 -5.89 9.49
N HIS A 248 -6.02 -4.58 9.22
CA HIS A 248 -5.00 -3.58 9.57
C HIS A 248 -5.58 -2.21 9.95
N GLY A 249 -5.08 -1.68 11.06
CA GLY A 249 -5.17 -0.25 11.40
C GLY A 249 -3.88 0.46 11.01
N SER A 250 -3.96 1.76 10.80
CA SER A 250 -2.83 2.64 10.50
C SER A 250 -2.75 3.79 11.49
N ARG A 251 -1.55 4.19 11.90
CA ARG A 251 -1.31 5.43 12.65
C ARG A 251 -0.34 6.32 11.89
N VAL A 252 -0.69 7.58 11.66
CA VAL A 252 0.20 8.60 11.09
C VAL A 252 0.60 9.58 12.18
N PHE A 253 1.87 9.99 12.21
CA PHE A 253 2.35 11.04 13.10
C PHE A 253 2.88 12.19 12.24
N LEU A 254 2.22 13.34 12.34
CA LEU A 254 2.60 14.57 11.67
C LEU A 254 3.39 15.46 12.63
N ASP A 255 4.34 16.21 12.08
CA ASP A 255 4.95 17.35 12.76
C ASP A 255 3.89 18.44 13.04
N VAL A 256 3.94 19.09 14.21
CA VAL A 256 3.01 20.19 14.54
C VAL A 256 3.35 21.50 13.81
N GLY A 257 4.60 21.69 13.38
CA GLY A 257 5.05 22.91 12.71
C GLY A 257 4.76 22.94 11.21
N ASP A 258 5.21 21.92 10.47
CA ASP A 258 5.00 21.83 9.01
C ASP A 258 3.84 20.90 8.60
N GLY A 259 3.24 20.16 9.54
CA GLY A 259 2.13 19.25 9.24
C GLY A 259 2.53 18.02 8.41
N LEU A 260 3.80 17.78 8.11
CA LEU A 260 4.24 16.69 7.24
C LEU A 260 4.37 15.38 8.03
N PRO A 261 4.09 14.21 7.41
CA PRO A 261 4.21 12.93 8.10
C PRO A 261 5.68 12.57 8.35
N ARG A 262 6.05 12.36 9.62
CA ARG A 262 7.40 11.92 10.03
C ARG A 262 7.47 10.41 10.26
N ARG A 263 6.33 9.80 10.64
CA ARG A 263 6.20 8.39 11.03
C ARG A 263 4.84 7.84 10.63
N TRP A 264 4.82 6.60 10.18
CA TRP A 264 3.62 5.82 9.92
C TRP A 264 3.78 4.41 10.51
N GLU A 265 2.69 3.88 11.08
CA GLU A 265 2.65 2.55 11.68
C GLU A 265 1.53 1.72 11.05
N LEU A 266 1.84 0.50 10.65
CA LEU A 266 0.83 -0.54 10.43
C LEU A 266 0.66 -1.34 11.72
N VAL A 267 -0.57 -1.46 12.21
CA VAL A 267 -0.89 -2.17 13.45
C VAL A 267 -1.92 -3.27 13.26
N SER A 268 -1.75 -4.36 14.00
CA SER A 268 -2.73 -5.45 14.09
C SER A 268 -3.95 -4.99 14.91
N PRO A 269 -5.18 -4.94 14.35
CA PRO A 269 -6.37 -4.55 15.09
C PRO A 269 -6.68 -5.50 16.25
N GLN A 270 -6.34 -6.78 16.06
CA GLN A 270 -6.63 -7.86 17.01
C GLN A 270 -5.70 -7.88 18.23
N SER A 271 -4.50 -7.32 18.12
CA SER A 271 -3.47 -7.41 19.16
C SER A 271 -2.80 -6.09 19.53
N GLY A 272 -3.13 -4.98 18.84
CA GLY A 272 -2.50 -3.66 19.03
C GLY A 272 -1.04 -3.55 18.58
N ASN A 273 -0.36 -4.69 18.39
CA ASN A 273 1.05 -4.80 18.03
C ASN A 273 1.37 -4.10 16.71
N MET A 274 2.56 -3.49 16.66
CA MET A 274 3.14 -2.98 15.43
C MET A 274 3.52 -4.15 14.51
N VAL A 275 3.13 -4.04 13.24
CA VAL A 275 3.47 -4.96 12.14
C VAL A 275 4.52 -4.31 11.24
N ARG A 276 4.46 -3.00 11.07
CA ARG A 276 5.42 -2.22 10.29
C ARG A 276 5.57 -0.80 10.85
N LEU A 277 6.78 -0.27 10.78
CA LEU A 277 7.12 1.13 10.96
C LEU A 277 7.67 1.69 9.64
N GLU A 278 7.25 2.90 9.26
CA GLU A 278 7.90 3.69 8.22
C GLU A 278 8.23 5.08 8.77
N LEU A 279 9.49 5.51 8.68
CA LEU A 279 9.95 6.85 9.04
C LEU A 279 10.35 7.64 7.78
N TYR A 280 10.10 8.95 7.80
CA TYR A 280 10.28 9.85 6.66
C TYR A 280 11.18 11.03 7.04
N HIS A 281 12.26 11.23 6.28
CA HIS A 281 13.31 12.20 6.52
C HIS A 281 13.59 13.05 5.27
N ASP A 282 14.22 14.21 5.47
CA ASP A 282 14.69 15.13 4.44
C ASP A 282 13.66 15.43 3.34
N TYR A 283 12.62 16.18 3.72
CA TYR A 283 11.58 16.66 2.82
C TYR A 283 12.09 17.77 1.88
N VAL A 284 11.88 17.60 0.57
CA VAL A 284 12.23 18.59 -0.45
C VAL A 284 11.10 18.75 -1.48
N THR A 285 11.02 19.94 -2.09
CA THR A 285 10.13 20.18 -3.22
C THR A 285 10.84 19.82 -4.52
N PHE A 286 10.39 18.76 -5.17
CA PHE A 286 10.91 18.30 -6.46
C PHE A 286 10.28 19.06 -7.65
N PRO A 287 10.93 19.05 -8.84
CA PRO A 287 10.35 19.53 -10.09
C PRO A 287 8.94 18.94 -10.31
N GLY A 288 7.98 19.82 -10.62
CA GLY A 288 6.54 19.47 -10.57
C GLY A 288 5.80 20.00 -9.34
N ASN A 289 6.50 20.74 -8.46
CA ASN A 289 6.01 21.31 -7.20
C ASN A 289 5.52 20.27 -6.18
N VAL A 290 6.10 19.06 -6.24
CA VAL A 290 5.73 17.96 -5.33
C VAL A 290 6.66 17.93 -4.13
N LEU A 291 6.08 18.05 -2.93
CA LEU A 291 6.79 17.96 -1.66
C LEU A 291 6.72 16.52 -1.12
N CYS A 292 7.87 15.85 -1.03
CA CYS A 292 7.96 14.47 -0.50
C CYS A 292 9.29 14.23 0.22
N PRO A 293 9.39 13.19 1.08
CA PRO A 293 10.63 12.86 1.77
C PRO A 293 11.63 12.21 0.81
N THR A 294 12.88 12.64 0.83
CA THR A 294 13.95 12.01 0.04
C THR A 294 14.39 10.69 0.66
N VAL A 295 14.33 10.56 1.99
CA VAL A 295 14.79 9.39 2.72
C VAL A 295 13.63 8.72 3.46
N ARG A 296 13.54 7.39 3.34
CA ARG A 296 12.56 6.54 4.03
C ARG A 296 13.24 5.35 4.67
N VAL A 297 12.91 5.07 5.94
CA VAL A 297 13.31 3.84 6.63
C VAL A 297 12.06 3.03 6.98
N GLU A 298 11.91 1.86 6.34
CA GLU A 298 10.87 0.88 6.60
C GLU A 298 11.41 -0.24 7.52
N ALA A 299 10.61 -0.77 8.43
CA ALA A 299 10.94 -1.96 9.22
C ALA A 299 9.71 -2.82 9.51
N ASP A 300 9.83 -4.13 9.29
CA ASP A 300 8.79 -5.11 9.60
C ASP A 300 9.00 -5.70 10.99
N PHE A 301 7.89 -5.97 11.67
CA PHE A 301 7.85 -6.57 12.99
C PHE A 301 7.02 -7.86 12.99
N LYS A 302 7.56 -8.92 13.59
CA LYS A 302 6.85 -10.18 13.85
C LYS A 302 6.93 -10.50 15.33
N GLN A 303 5.80 -10.76 15.97
CA GLN A 303 5.70 -11.00 17.42
C GLN A 303 6.39 -9.89 18.26
N ASN A 304 6.17 -8.63 17.87
CA ASN A 304 6.78 -7.42 18.45
C ASN A 304 8.33 -7.39 18.41
N LYS A 305 8.96 -8.06 17.43
CA LYS A 305 10.41 -8.04 17.17
C LYS A 305 10.70 -7.61 15.74
N ALA A 306 11.63 -6.69 15.53
CA ALA A 306 12.05 -6.27 14.20
C ALA A 306 12.69 -7.46 13.44
N THR A 307 12.25 -7.74 12.22
CA THR A 307 12.80 -8.80 11.36
C THR A 307 13.49 -8.28 10.10
N SER A 308 13.08 -7.10 9.64
CA SER A 308 13.58 -6.45 8.42
C SER A 308 13.86 -4.98 8.73
N VAL A 309 14.89 -4.41 8.09
CA VAL A 309 14.99 -2.95 7.92
C VAL A 309 15.37 -2.65 6.47
N GLN A 310 14.67 -1.68 5.88
CA GLN A 310 14.85 -1.25 4.49
C GLN A 310 15.03 0.27 4.41
N LEU A 311 16.23 0.71 4.01
CA LEU A 311 16.47 2.09 3.59
C LEU A 311 15.99 2.28 2.16
N THR A 312 15.36 3.41 1.88
CA THR A 312 15.02 3.88 0.53
C THR A 312 15.45 5.34 0.42
N VAL A 313 16.20 5.71 -0.61
CA VAL A 313 16.61 7.10 -0.86
C VAL A 313 16.31 7.48 -2.30
N ILE A 314 15.55 8.56 -2.49
CA ILE A 314 15.35 9.19 -3.80
C ILE A 314 16.66 9.88 -4.20
N GLU A 315 17.13 9.56 -5.40
CA GLU A 315 18.34 10.16 -5.99
C GLU A 315 17.92 11.30 -6.93
N GLN A 316 16.90 11.06 -7.75
CA GLN A 316 16.25 12.07 -8.59
C GLN A 316 14.75 11.78 -8.66
N ALA A 317 13.93 12.82 -8.69
CA ALA A 317 12.52 12.69 -9.03
C ALA A 317 12.02 13.87 -9.86
N LYS A 318 11.08 13.59 -10.76
CA LYS A 318 10.35 14.56 -11.58
C LYS A 318 8.88 14.19 -11.52
N PHE A 319 8.04 15.13 -11.13
CA PHE A 319 6.60 14.95 -11.00
C PHE A 319 5.86 15.84 -11.99
N ASN A 320 4.65 15.41 -12.38
CA ASN A 320 3.74 16.17 -13.24
C ASN A 320 4.33 16.63 -14.59
N GLN A 321 5.41 15.98 -15.03
CA GLN A 321 6.00 16.13 -16.36
C GLN A 321 5.42 15.09 -17.33
N PRO A 322 5.24 15.40 -18.62
CA PRO A 322 4.77 14.43 -19.60
C PRO A 322 5.71 13.22 -19.71
N LEU A 323 5.18 12.02 -19.49
CA LEU A 323 5.86 10.76 -19.79
C LEU A 323 5.47 10.30 -21.20
N SER A 324 6.41 9.75 -21.97
CA SER A 324 6.07 9.13 -23.26
C SER A 324 5.20 7.88 -23.05
N ALA A 325 4.28 7.62 -23.98
CA ALA A 325 3.54 6.35 -24.04
C ALA A 325 4.48 5.13 -24.20
N ASP A 326 5.67 5.32 -24.80
CA ASP A 326 6.71 4.29 -24.86
C ASP A 326 7.30 3.94 -23.50
N ALA A 327 7.19 4.83 -22.51
CA ALA A 327 7.81 4.64 -21.20
C ALA A 327 7.18 3.48 -20.42
N PHE A 328 5.96 3.06 -20.76
CA PHE A 328 5.28 1.88 -20.22
C PHE A 328 5.25 0.69 -21.19
N ARG A 329 5.91 0.76 -22.36
CA ARG A 329 6.04 -0.38 -23.27
C ARG A 329 7.14 -1.33 -22.79
N LEU A 330 6.76 -2.60 -22.61
CA LEU A 330 7.68 -3.71 -22.38
C LEU A 330 7.98 -4.40 -23.72
N THR A 331 9.27 -4.57 -24.01
CA THR A 331 9.78 -5.30 -25.17
C THR A 331 10.31 -6.68 -24.77
N ALA A 332 10.27 -7.66 -25.67
CA ALA A 332 10.93 -8.96 -25.49
C ALA A 332 11.74 -9.34 -26.74
N ALA A 333 12.90 -9.98 -26.57
CA ALA A 333 13.74 -10.40 -27.69
C ALA A 333 13.27 -11.74 -28.29
N LYS A 334 13.75 -12.04 -29.51
CA LYS A 334 13.58 -13.38 -30.10
C LYS A 334 14.17 -14.45 -29.18
N GLY A 335 13.45 -15.56 -29.00
CA GLY A 335 13.89 -16.67 -28.15
C GLY A 335 13.56 -16.50 -26.67
N TRP A 336 12.98 -15.37 -26.25
CA TRP A 336 12.48 -15.20 -24.89
C TRP A 336 11.24 -16.08 -24.63
N GLY A 337 11.16 -16.63 -23.42
CA GLY A 337 9.99 -17.36 -22.94
C GLY A 337 8.84 -16.43 -22.57
N TRP A 338 7.62 -16.86 -22.80
CA TRP A 338 6.41 -16.16 -22.36
C TRP A 338 5.47 -17.10 -21.62
N PHE A 339 4.80 -16.58 -20.60
CA PHE A 339 3.82 -17.30 -19.79
C PHE A 339 2.60 -16.42 -19.55
N ASP A 340 1.41 -16.96 -19.80
CA ASP A 340 0.12 -16.31 -19.62
C ASP A 340 -0.61 -16.90 -18.42
N TRP A 341 -0.60 -16.16 -17.31
CA TRP A 341 -1.27 -16.48 -16.06
C TRP A 341 -2.58 -15.68 -15.90
N GLN A 342 -3.13 -15.12 -16.99
CA GLN A 342 -4.45 -14.47 -16.95
C GLN A 342 -5.58 -15.47 -16.72
N GLU A 343 -5.46 -16.68 -17.30
CA GLU A 343 -6.47 -17.73 -17.27
C GLU A 343 -5.99 -18.98 -16.52
N PRO A 344 -6.89 -19.83 -15.97
CA PRO A 344 -6.53 -21.02 -15.20
C PRO A 344 -5.71 -22.06 -15.98
N ASP A 345 -5.90 -22.15 -17.30
CA ASP A 345 -5.24 -23.13 -18.18
C ASP A 345 -3.80 -22.72 -18.59
N HIS A 346 -3.23 -21.74 -17.90
CA HIS A 346 -1.83 -21.28 -17.89
C HIS A 346 -1.01 -21.58 -19.16
N HIS A 347 -1.14 -20.72 -20.17
CA HIS A 347 -0.44 -20.93 -21.44
C HIS A 347 1.03 -20.52 -21.38
N SER A 348 1.89 -21.17 -22.16
CA SER A 348 3.31 -20.77 -22.28
C SER A 348 3.89 -21.08 -23.66
N GLY A 349 5.07 -20.53 -23.93
CA GLY A 349 5.84 -20.79 -25.14
C GLY A 349 7.08 -19.91 -25.25
N VAL A 350 7.60 -19.79 -26.47
CA VAL A 350 8.76 -18.95 -26.81
C VAL A 350 8.38 -18.01 -27.95
N TRP A 351 8.90 -16.79 -27.95
CA TRP A 351 8.67 -15.84 -29.05
C TRP A 351 9.60 -16.11 -30.24
N PRO A 352 9.08 -16.40 -31.45
CA PRO A 352 9.89 -16.73 -32.63
C PRO A 352 10.60 -15.52 -33.26
N GLN A 353 10.19 -14.31 -32.87
CA GLN A 353 10.72 -13.01 -33.29
C GLN A 353 10.63 -12.03 -32.10
N ALA A 354 11.33 -10.90 -32.17
CA ALA A 354 11.23 -9.88 -31.13
C ALA A 354 9.81 -9.24 -31.11
N VAL A 355 9.38 -8.80 -29.92
CA VAL A 355 8.07 -8.19 -29.67
C VAL A 355 8.27 -6.78 -29.11
N ALA A 356 7.76 -5.77 -29.82
CA ALA A 356 7.91 -4.36 -29.46
C ALA A 356 6.87 -3.87 -28.42
N ASP A 357 5.74 -4.57 -28.29
CA ASP A 357 4.72 -4.32 -27.26
C ASP A 357 4.17 -5.67 -26.77
N VAL A 358 4.65 -6.09 -25.60
CA VAL A 358 4.25 -7.35 -24.96
C VAL A 358 2.82 -7.27 -24.41
N ALA A 359 2.33 -6.08 -24.00
CA ALA A 359 0.96 -5.92 -23.52
C ALA A 359 -0.05 -6.13 -24.68
N ALA A 360 0.26 -5.59 -25.86
CA ALA A 360 -0.54 -5.80 -27.06
C ALA A 360 -0.60 -7.29 -27.48
N PHE A 361 0.51 -8.03 -27.35
CA PHE A 361 0.55 -9.48 -27.59
C PHE A 361 -0.42 -10.25 -26.70
N PHE A 362 -0.36 -10.05 -25.38
CA PHE A 362 -1.23 -10.76 -24.43
C PHE A 362 -2.70 -10.37 -24.59
N ARG A 363 -3.03 -9.07 -24.73
CA ARG A 363 -4.40 -8.60 -24.99
C ARG A 363 -5.03 -9.21 -26.24
N ASN A 364 -4.26 -9.29 -27.33
CA ASN A 364 -4.74 -9.90 -28.57
C ASN A 364 -4.95 -11.40 -28.42
N ARG A 365 -4.07 -12.10 -27.67
CA ARG A 365 -4.26 -13.52 -27.34
C ARG A 365 -5.57 -13.76 -26.58
N THR A 366 -5.82 -13.02 -25.50
CA THR A 366 -7.04 -13.16 -24.68
C THR A 366 -8.30 -12.95 -25.53
N ARG A 367 -8.31 -11.95 -26.43
CA ARG A 367 -9.40 -11.73 -27.39
C ARG A 367 -9.59 -12.89 -28.37
N SER A 368 -8.50 -13.44 -28.93
CA SER A 368 -8.60 -14.59 -29.85
C SER A 368 -9.14 -15.85 -29.16
N VAL A 369 -8.76 -16.09 -27.90
CA VAL A 369 -9.31 -17.20 -27.10
C VAL A 369 -10.81 -17.01 -26.85
N ALA A 370 -11.23 -15.81 -26.42
CA ALA A 370 -12.64 -15.50 -26.19
C ALA A 370 -13.50 -15.70 -27.44
N LEU A 371 -13.08 -15.15 -28.60
CA LEU A 371 -13.79 -15.32 -29.87
C LEU A 371 -13.87 -16.80 -30.31
N THR A 372 -12.84 -17.60 -30.02
CA THR A 372 -12.85 -19.05 -30.32
C THR A 372 -13.81 -19.80 -29.39
N GLN A 373 -13.91 -19.40 -28.13
CA GLN A 373 -14.87 -19.96 -27.17
C GLN A 373 -16.31 -19.58 -27.53
N GLU A 374 -16.59 -18.31 -27.87
CA GLU A 374 -17.91 -17.87 -28.32
C GLU A 374 -18.37 -18.63 -29.59
N ALA A 375 -17.48 -18.84 -30.55
CA ALA A 375 -17.76 -19.69 -31.72
C ALA A 375 -18.09 -21.16 -31.36
N SER A 376 -17.56 -21.68 -30.25
CA SER A 376 -17.82 -23.06 -29.77
C SER A 376 -19.11 -23.21 -28.94
N THR A 377 -19.60 -22.11 -28.34
CA THR A 377 -20.83 -22.09 -27.54
C THR A 377 -22.13 -22.15 -28.36
N GLY A 378 -22.03 -22.30 -29.69
CA GLY A 378 -23.13 -22.76 -30.54
C GLY A 378 -23.56 -24.22 -30.30
N SER A 379 -22.88 -24.95 -29.41
CA SER A 379 -23.24 -26.31 -29.00
C SER A 379 -24.36 -26.32 -27.95
N SER A 380 -25.43 -27.06 -28.25
CA SER A 380 -26.66 -27.15 -27.42
C SER A 380 -26.36 -27.53 -25.96
N PRO A 381 -27.04 -26.91 -24.96
CA PRO A 381 -26.69 -27.09 -23.55
C PRO A 381 -26.89 -28.53 -23.08
N VAL A 382 -25.79 -29.27 -22.98
CA VAL A 382 -25.73 -30.60 -22.37
C VAL A 382 -26.05 -30.46 -20.88
N ARG A 383 -27.33 -30.58 -20.53
CA ARG A 383 -27.80 -30.60 -19.14
C ARG A 383 -27.07 -31.70 -18.37
N SER A 384 -26.10 -31.30 -17.55
CA SER A 384 -25.30 -32.27 -16.80
C SER A 384 -26.19 -33.11 -15.90
N TRP A 385 -25.88 -34.41 -15.76
CA TRP A 385 -26.61 -35.29 -14.84
C TRP A 385 -26.58 -34.76 -13.40
N ARG A 386 -25.52 -34.03 -13.01
CA ARG A 386 -25.42 -33.34 -11.71
C ARG A 386 -26.51 -32.26 -11.56
N SER A 387 -26.78 -31.49 -12.61
CA SER A 387 -27.86 -30.48 -12.62
C SER A 387 -29.25 -31.12 -12.50
N LEU A 388 -29.47 -32.28 -13.14
CA LEU A 388 -30.72 -33.03 -13.01
C LEU A 388 -30.91 -33.59 -11.59
N LEU A 389 -29.84 -34.18 -11.01
CA LEU A 389 -29.84 -34.70 -9.64
C LEU A 389 -30.04 -33.59 -8.59
N LEU A 390 -29.47 -32.40 -8.80
CA LEU A 390 -29.71 -31.24 -7.94
C LEU A 390 -31.17 -30.78 -7.98
N LEU A 391 -31.80 -30.74 -9.15
CA LEU A 391 -33.22 -30.41 -9.29
C LEU A 391 -34.12 -31.47 -8.65
N LEU A 392 -33.79 -32.75 -8.78
CA LEU A 392 -34.52 -33.86 -8.13
C LEU A 392 -34.39 -33.78 -6.60
N ASN A 393 -33.18 -33.59 -6.06
CA ASN A 393 -32.95 -33.43 -4.62
C ASN A 393 -33.67 -32.19 -4.06
N GLY A 394 -33.64 -31.06 -4.78
CA GLY A 394 -34.41 -29.87 -4.42
C GLY A 394 -35.92 -30.12 -4.38
N GLY A 395 -36.45 -30.83 -5.39
CA GLY A 395 -37.85 -31.24 -5.42
C GLY A 395 -38.24 -32.15 -4.25
N VAL A 396 -37.42 -33.14 -3.91
CA VAL A 396 -37.62 -34.03 -2.75
C VAL A 396 -37.64 -33.22 -1.44
N LEU A 397 -36.70 -32.30 -1.25
CA LEU A 397 -36.65 -31.44 -0.06
C LEU A 397 -37.89 -30.54 0.06
N VAL A 398 -38.40 -29.99 -1.04
CA VAL A 398 -39.66 -29.22 -1.05
C VAL A 398 -40.86 -30.09 -0.68
N VAL A 399 -40.95 -31.31 -1.22
CA VAL A 399 -42.04 -32.24 -0.87
C VAL A 399 -41.98 -32.65 0.61
N VAL A 400 -40.79 -32.97 1.14
CA VAL A 400 -40.59 -33.28 2.56
C VAL A 400 -40.97 -32.07 3.44
N GLY A 401 -40.55 -30.86 3.06
CA GLY A 401 -40.93 -29.63 3.76
C GLY A 401 -42.45 -29.41 3.81
N ILE A 402 -43.16 -29.62 2.70
CA ILE A 402 -44.63 -29.51 2.64
C ILE A 402 -45.31 -30.59 3.50
N VAL A 403 -44.80 -31.82 3.51
CA VAL A 403 -45.35 -32.92 4.33
C VAL A 403 -45.11 -32.70 5.82
N LEU A 404 -43.95 -32.17 6.22
CA LEU A 404 -43.65 -31.81 7.60
C LEU A 404 -44.48 -30.60 8.06
N TRP A 405 -44.59 -29.56 7.23
CA TRP A 405 -45.43 -28.38 7.52
C TRP A 405 -46.91 -28.77 7.71
N ARG A 406 -47.45 -29.67 6.88
CA ARG A 406 -48.81 -30.22 7.04
C ARG A 406 -48.99 -31.19 8.23
N ARG A 407 -47.92 -31.54 8.95
CA ARG A 407 -47.94 -32.45 10.11
C ARG A 407 -47.51 -31.78 11.42
N SER A 408 -47.10 -30.51 11.39
CA SER A 408 -46.97 -29.72 12.62
C SER A 408 -48.36 -29.28 13.07
N PRO A 409 -48.77 -29.57 14.33
CA PRO A 409 -49.96 -28.98 14.93
C PRO A 409 -49.76 -27.49 15.25
#